data_AF-A0A022RI01-F1
#
_entry.id   AF-A0A022RI01-F1
#
_cell.length_a   1.000
_cell.length_b   1.000
_cell.length_c   1.000
_cell.angle_alpha   90.00
_cell.angle_beta   90.00
_cell.angle_gamma   90.00
#
_symmetry.space_group_name_H-M   'P 1'
#
loop_
_entity.id
_entity.type
_entity.pdbx_description
1 polymer ?
#
loop_
_entity_poly.entity_id
_entity_poly.type
_entity_poly.pdbx_seq_one_letter_code
_entity_poly.pdbx_strand_id
1 'polypeptide(L)'
;MQTTKSRPGSIDVPQKPSPTTPRTVRKLKTPGSDSDSFSSPNPVSKTPKTRSPKIVDRRSPQSASTEKKRPNRVPELESKLAHLQEELKKVKDQLISSESQKTRANQEAEDAKKQLNSMFAKLEETQKQLNELTDSDETRVQELRKISQDRDREWQSELDAVKKHHSIDSSALASALNEIQRLKVQLDRVSESEAAQAKRAESAHTEIRSLKVELTEALELVEKLRNQINSSRESESGAVEEVSRAQMLLEVLKNTEETLHSEHDNSVESHKSLFVELDQSKNRVGSLEELVSRLKADLASSGKTSANPSNELNHLKTEANQLRGALELAERRYQDQYLQSTLQIKDAYESVKHVETESWQREAELEAKLQESKAEVDEFRAKLIEKENALQNPNMKGNELEIELKKSDSVLEDLKASLLDKETKLKSIAEENERLKLEIAKREIERNKLNDEAIASEREALMKLGYLTEEADKSCRKAVRFNEELDAAQAVNLEMEAELRKLKV
;
A
#
# COMPACT_ATOMS: atom_id res chain seq x y z
N MET A 1 -34.46 15.56 20.82
CA MET A 1 -35.84 15.33 21.32
C MET A 1 -36.33 13.97 20.79
N GLN A 2 -37.44 13.43 21.31
CA GLN A 2 -38.24 12.28 20.80
C GLN A 2 -37.46 11.11 20.12
N THR A 3 -37.19 9.97 20.78
CA THR A 3 -38.11 8.84 21.12
C THR A 3 -38.84 8.24 19.91
N THR A 4 -38.80 6.93 19.68
CA THR A 4 -39.55 5.92 20.49
C THR A 4 -38.77 4.67 20.93
N LYS A 5 -39.33 3.94 21.92
CA LYS A 5 -38.92 2.60 22.40
C LYS A 5 -40.18 1.83 22.83
N SER A 6 -40.24 0.53 22.54
CA SER A 6 -41.04 -0.53 23.20
C SER A 6 -40.38 -1.87 22.84
N ARG A 7 -39.61 -2.59 23.68
CA ARG A 7 -39.75 -3.11 25.07
C ARG A 7 -40.55 -4.43 25.12
N PRO A 8 -40.02 -5.54 25.70
CA PRO A 8 -40.49 -6.90 25.41
C PRO A 8 -41.15 -7.63 26.61
N GLY A 9 -41.57 -8.89 26.40
CA GLY A 9 -41.52 -9.93 27.43
C GLY A 9 -42.56 -11.06 27.31
N SER A 10 -42.11 -12.31 27.47
CA SER A 10 -42.85 -13.36 28.20
C SER A 10 -41.93 -14.52 28.61
N ILE A 11 -42.16 -15.07 29.79
CA ILE A 11 -41.54 -16.26 30.40
C ILE A 11 -42.67 -16.91 31.22
N ASP A 12 -42.92 -18.23 31.05
CA ASP A 12 -42.62 -19.25 32.08
C ASP A 12 -42.87 -20.70 31.57
N VAL A 13 -42.58 -21.69 32.43
CA VAL A 13 -42.43 -23.12 32.14
C VAL A 13 -43.32 -23.98 33.06
N PRO A 14 -43.98 -25.02 32.52
CA PRO A 14 -43.77 -26.39 33.03
C PRO A 14 -43.74 -27.47 31.91
N GLN A 15 -43.08 -28.63 32.04
CA GLN A 15 -42.21 -29.15 33.10
C GLN A 15 -41.22 -30.22 32.57
N LYS A 16 -40.28 -30.61 33.43
CA LYS A 16 -39.28 -31.71 33.28
C LYS A 16 -39.96 -33.13 33.32
N PRO A 17 -39.29 -34.27 32.99
CA PRO A 17 -37.85 -34.51 33.15
C PRO A 17 -37.08 -35.31 32.06
N SER A 18 -35.75 -35.26 32.23
CA SER A 18 -34.72 -36.16 31.69
C SER A 18 -33.89 -36.66 32.91
N PRO A 19 -32.67 -37.22 32.77
CA PRO A 19 -32.17 -38.34 31.95
C PRO A 19 -31.58 -39.44 32.90
N THR A 20 -30.54 -40.17 32.48
CA THR A 20 -29.33 -40.59 33.27
C THR A 20 -28.95 -42.08 33.12
N THR A 21 -27.65 -42.37 33.06
CA THR A 21 -27.03 -43.71 33.05
C THR A 21 -26.35 -44.04 34.40
N PRO A 22 -26.16 -45.33 34.72
CA PRO A 22 -24.79 -45.82 34.95
C PRO A 22 -24.55 -47.20 34.27
N ARG A 23 -23.34 -47.70 33.98
CA ARG A 23 -22.00 -47.70 34.63
C ARG A 23 -21.79 -48.68 35.81
N THR A 24 -21.62 -49.96 35.44
CA THR A 24 -20.46 -50.84 35.81
C THR A 24 -20.36 -51.42 37.25
N VAL A 25 -19.62 -52.56 37.36
CA VAL A 25 -18.74 -53.02 38.50
C VAL A 25 -19.12 -54.33 39.24
N ARG A 26 -18.33 -55.40 38.97
CA ARG A 26 -17.85 -56.53 39.84
C ARG A 26 -18.73 -57.75 40.28
N LYS A 27 -18.22 -58.92 39.87
CA LYS A 27 -17.72 -60.09 40.67
C LYS A 27 -18.64 -61.26 41.16
N LEU A 28 -18.10 -62.46 40.88
CA LEU A 28 -18.00 -63.70 41.69
C LEU A 28 -19.21 -64.65 41.92
N LYS A 29 -19.04 -65.85 41.33
CA LYS A 29 -19.20 -67.21 41.93
C LYS A 29 -20.59 -67.77 42.31
N THR A 30 -20.61 -69.10 42.27
CA THR A 30 -21.61 -70.09 42.74
C THR A 30 -21.67 -70.16 44.29
N PRO A 31 -22.57 -70.93 44.96
CA PRO A 31 -23.50 -71.98 44.48
C PRO A 31 -24.94 -71.92 45.10
N GLY A 32 -25.73 -73.01 44.97
CA GLY A 32 -26.97 -73.28 45.73
C GLY A 32 -28.23 -72.63 45.14
N SER A 33 -29.32 -73.32 44.81
CA SER A 33 -30.16 -74.33 45.50
C SER A 33 -31.29 -73.72 46.33
N ASP A 34 -32.38 -74.49 46.42
CA ASP A 34 -33.60 -74.28 47.21
C ASP A 34 -34.55 -73.24 46.58
N SER A 35 -35.73 -73.62 46.04
CA SER A 35 -36.92 -74.20 46.68
C SER A 35 -37.75 -73.16 47.46
N ASP A 36 -39.08 -73.08 47.36
CA ASP A 36 -40.02 -73.87 46.53
C ASP A 36 -41.39 -73.15 46.44
N SER A 37 -42.34 -73.79 45.75
CA SER A 37 -43.81 -73.80 46.05
C SER A 37 -44.76 -73.25 44.99
N PHE A 38 -45.93 -73.87 44.74
CA PHE A 38 -46.32 -75.29 44.77
C PHE A 38 -47.70 -75.42 44.06
N SER A 39 -47.90 -76.46 43.25
CA SER A 39 -49.17 -77.20 43.25
C SER A 39 -49.03 -78.58 42.58
N SER A 40 -48.95 -79.60 43.43
CA SER A 40 -49.29 -80.99 43.16
C SER A 40 -50.09 -81.45 44.40
N PRO A 41 -51.04 -82.40 44.30
CA PRO A 41 -50.59 -83.80 44.37
C PRO A 41 -51.52 -84.87 43.72
N ASN A 42 -50.99 -86.09 43.64
CA ASN A 42 -51.71 -87.39 43.67
C ASN A 42 -52.51 -87.52 45.03
N PRO A 43 -53.40 -88.53 45.33
CA PRO A 43 -53.16 -89.98 45.12
C PRO A 43 -54.40 -90.96 45.10
N VAL A 44 -54.10 -92.26 45.27
CA VAL A 44 -54.92 -93.37 45.85
C VAL A 44 -55.73 -94.31 44.92
N SER A 45 -55.16 -95.53 44.76
CA SER A 45 -55.77 -96.88 44.60
C SER A 45 -56.99 -97.13 43.70
N LYS A 46 -56.88 -98.17 42.85
CA LYS A 46 -57.56 -99.47 43.06
C LYS A 46 -57.00 -100.55 42.11
N THR A 47 -56.99 -101.80 42.58
CA THR A 47 -56.65 -103.00 41.77
C THR A 47 -57.89 -103.48 40.99
N PRO A 48 -57.74 -104.25 39.89
CA PRO A 48 -57.68 -105.71 40.09
C PRO A 48 -56.68 -106.46 39.20
N LYS A 49 -56.32 -107.66 39.66
CA LYS A 49 -55.58 -108.72 38.95
C LYS A 49 -56.60 -109.62 38.21
N THR A 50 -56.13 -110.52 37.32
CA THR A 50 -56.94 -111.44 36.45
C THR A 50 -57.66 -110.70 35.29
N ARG A 51 -57.93 -111.29 34.11
CA ARG A 51 -58.32 -112.68 33.76
C ARG A 51 -58.08 -112.97 32.26
N SER A 52 -57.85 -114.24 31.88
CA SER A 52 -57.64 -114.69 30.48
C SER A 52 -58.95 -114.85 29.66
N PRO A 53 -58.86 -115.00 28.32
CA PRO A 53 -58.90 -116.34 27.70
C PRO A 53 -57.75 -116.57 26.69
N LYS A 54 -57.17 -117.76 26.41
CA LYS A 54 -57.54 -119.20 26.52
C LYS A 54 -58.30 -119.74 25.29
N ILE A 55 -57.95 -120.98 24.86
CA ILE A 55 -58.24 -121.66 23.56
C ILE A 55 -57.06 -121.44 22.56
N VAL A 56 -56.35 -122.45 22.05
CA VAL A 56 -56.27 -123.90 22.38
C VAL A 56 -54.86 -124.23 22.89
N ASP A 57 -54.77 -124.97 23.99
CA ASP A 57 -53.56 -125.67 24.40
C ASP A 57 -53.90 -127.16 24.55
N ARG A 58 -53.18 -128.03 23.83
CA ARG A 58 -53.48 -129.47 23.71
C ARG A 58 -52.32 -130.34 24.22
N ARG A 59 -52.10 -130.24 25.54
CA ARG A 59 -51.54 -131.25 26.45
C ARG A 59 -50.34 -132.10 25.97
N SER A 60 -49.30 -132.09 26.80
CA SER A 60 -48.65 -133.35 27.21
C SER A 60 -48.20 -133.27 28.67
N PRO A 61 -48.63 -134.24 29.49
CA PRO A 61 -47.73 -134.77 30.52
C PRO A 61 -47.76 -136.31 30.59
N GLN A 62 -46.60 -136.91 30.34
CA GLN A 62 -45.94 -137.89 31.21
C GLN A 62 -46.77 -139.00 31.90
N SER A 63 -46.68 -140.23 31.34
CA SER A 63 -46.84 -141.56 31.98
C SER A 63 -48.23 -141.93 32.58
N ALA A 64 -48.66 -143.21 32.62
CA ALA A 64 -47.92 -144.48 32.45
C ALA A 64 -48.73 -145.60 31.75
N SER A 65 -48.00 -146.62 31.29
CA SER A 65 -48.38 -148.03 31.11
C SER A 65 -49.79 -148.42 30.62
N THR A 66 -49.87 -148.89 29.37
CA THR A 66 -50.33 -150.26 29.06
C THR A 66 -49.41 -150.90 28.01
N GLU A 67 -49.42 -152.24 27.93
CA GLU A 67 -48.41 -153.05 27.23
C GLU A 67 -48.56 -153.15 25.69
N LYS A 68 -47.59 -153.87 25.10
CA LYS A 68 -47.69 -154.79 23.94
C LYS A 68 -47.47 -154.23 22.51
N LYS A 69 -46.19 -154.40 22.12
CA LYS A 69 -45.63 -154.90 20.83
C LYS A 69 -45.03 -153.87 19.84
N ARG A 70 -43.87 -154.29 19.30
CA ARG A 70 -42.99 -153.67 18.28
C ARG A 70 -43.50 -153.96 16.85
N PRO A 71 -42.93 -153.40 15.75
CA PRO A 71 -41.77 -152.50 15.58
C PRO A 71 -42.19 -151.13 14.97
N ASN A 72 -41.35 -150.23 14.42
CA ASN A 72 -39.89 -150.16 14.21
C ASN A 72 -39.37 -148.71 14.47
N ARG A 73 -38.05 -148.46 14.48
CA ARG A 73 -37.49 -147.16 14.96
C ARG A 73 -36.12 -146.75 14.40
N VAL A 74 -36.03 -146.38 13.11
CA VAL A 74 -34.80 -145.82 12.50
C VAL A 74 -35.02 -144.53 11.67
N PRO A 75 -35.77 -144.52 10.55
CA PRO A 75 -35.74 -143.40 9.59
C PRO A 75 -36.31 -142.07 10.11
N GLU A 76 -37.14 -142.11 11.16
CA GLU A 76 -37.69 -140.92 11.82
C GLU A 76 -36.66 -140.13 12.64
N LEU A 77 -35.45 -140.69 12.86
CA LEU A 77 -34.32 -140.00 13.49
C LEU A 77 -33.41 -139.37 12.44
N GLU A 78 -33.27 -140.00 11.27
CA GLU A 78 -32.46 -139.53 10.15
C GLU A 78 -33.06 -138.24 9.54
N SER A 79 -34.39 -138.18 9.37
CA SER A 79 -35.07 -136.97 8.90
C SER A 79 -34.93 -135.79 9.88
N LYS A 80 -34.93 -136.06 11.20
CA LYS A 80 -34.71 -135.04 12.24
C LYS A 80 -33.26 -134.57 12.27
N LEU A 81 -32.30 -135.47 12.03
CA LEU A 81 -30.89 -135.11 11.85
C LEU A 81 -30.68 -134.21 10.62
N ALA A 82 -31.27 -134.59 9.47
CA ALA A 82 -31.19 -133.79 8.24
C ALA A 82 -31.83 -132.40 8.43
N HIS A 83 -32.98 -132.32 9.09
CA HIS A 83 -33.63 -131.04 9.40
C HIS A 83 -32.78 -130.16 10.34
N LEU A 84 -32.24 -130.71 11.43
CA LEU A 84 -31.32 -129.98 12.32
C LEU A 84 -30.01 -129.58 11.62
N GLN A 85 -29.54 -130.35 10.65
CA GLN A 85 -28.35 -130.05 9.86
C GLN A 85 -28.61 -128.92 8.83
N GLU A 86 -29.82 -128.86 8.27
CA GLU A 86 -30.29 -127.75 7.44
C GLU A 86 -30.53 -126.48 8.26
N GLU A 87 -31.15 -126.59 9.45
CA GLU A 87 -31.28 -125.46 10.38
C GLU A 87 -29.92 -124.95 10.86
N LEU A 88 -28.97 -125.84 11.19
CA LEU A 88 -27.60 -125.46 11.52
C LEU A 88 -26.90 -124.75 10.35
N LYS A 89 -27.13 -125.18 9.11
CA LYS A 89 -26.64 -124.46 7.93
C LYS A 89 -27.28 -123.09 7.81
N LYS A 90 -28.61 -122.99 7.92
CA LYS A 90 -29.36 -121.73 7.85
C LYS A 90 -28.93 -120.75 8.94
N VAL A 91 -28.68 -121.22 10.17
CA VAL A 91 -28.15 -120.40 11.27
C VAL A 91 -26.70 -119.97 11.03
N LYS A 92 -25.85 -120.80 10.39
CA LYS A 92 -24.51 -120.40 9.95
C LYS A 92 -24.56 -119.35 8.84
N ASP A 93 -25.39 -119.54 7.82
CA ASP A 93 -25.57 -118.60 6.72
C ASP A 93 -26.16 -117.26 7.24
N GLN A 94 -27.07 -117.33 8.22
CA GLN A 94 -27.55 -116.15 8.96
C GLN A 94 -26.46 -115.47 9.80
N LEU A 95 -25.63 -116.24 10.51
CA LEU A 95 -24.50 -115.71 11.29
C LEU A 95 -23.50 -115.00 10.38
N ILE A 96 -23.12 -115.61 9.25
CA ILE A 96 -22.23 -115.02 8.24
C ILE A 96 -22.85 -113.74 7.66
N SER A 97 -24.16 -113.74 7.35
CA SER A 97 -24.81 -112.52 6.84
C SER A 97 -24.87 -111.41 7.90
N SER A 98 -25.17 -111.74 9.16
CA SER A 98 -25.15 -110.79 10.29
C SER A 98 -23.75 -110.26 10.60
N GLU A 99 -22.72 -111.11 10.51
CA GLU A 99 -21.32 -110.73 10.64
C GLU A 99 -20.88 -109.80 9.50
N SER A 100 -21.32 -110.05 8.25
CA SER A 100 -21.08 -109.16 7.11
C SER A 100 -21.82 -107.81 7.22
N GLN A 101 -23.00 -107.79 7.86
CA GLN A 101 -23.71 -106.55 8.18
C GLN A 101 -23.01 -105.77 9.29
N LYS A 102 -22.52 -106.46 10.33
CA LYS A 102 -21.75 -105.88 11.44
C LYS A 102 -20.43 -105.29 10.96
N THR A 103 -19.66 -105.97 10.11
CA THR A 103 -18.41 -105.43 9.56
C THR A 103 -18.66 -104.23 8.65
N ARG A 104 -19.72 -104.26 7.84
CA ARG A 104 -20.14 -103.09 7.03
C ARG A 104 -20.54 -101.91 7.90
N ALA A 105 -21.41 -102.11 8.90
CA ALA A 105 -21.84 -101.05 9.80
C ALA A 105 -20.67 -100.45 10.61
N ASN A 106 -19.70 -101.28 11.02
CA ASN A 106 -18.46 -100.80 11.63
C ASN A 106 -17.61 -99.95 10.68
N GLN A 107 -17.49 -100.35 9.40
CA GLN A 107 -16.76 -99.60 8.39
C GLN A 107 -17.45 -98.26 8.09
N GLU A 108 -18.77 -98.26 7.90
CA GLU A 108 -19.58 -97.06 7.70
C GLU A 108 -19.48 -96.11 8.90
N ALA A 109 -19.44 -96.62 10.14
CA ALA A 109 -19.24 -95.83 11.35
C ALA A 109 -17.83 -95.22 11.45
N GLU A 110 -16.77 -95.97 11.12
CA GLU A 110 -15.41 -95.43 11.09
C GLU A 110 -15.19 -94.43 9.94
N ASP A 111 -15.84 -94.60 8.79
CA ASP A 111 -15.78 -93.63 7.70
C ASP A 111 -16.59 -92.36 8.01
N ALA A 112 -17.77 -92.48 8.64
CA ALA A 112 -18.50 -91.33 9.16
C ALA A 112 -17.70 -90.56 10.23
N LYS A 113 -16.97 -91.27 11.09
CA LYS A 113 -16.04 -90.70 12.09
C LYS A 113 -14.84 -90.00 11.45
N LYS A 114 -14.28 -90.51 10.34
CA LYS A 114 -13.26 -89.80 9.54
C LYS A 114 -13.82 -88.51 8.94
N GLN A 115 -15.04 -88.54 8.39
CA GLN A 115 -15.71 -87.36 7.86
C GLN A 115 -15.98 -86.32 8.97
N LEU A 116 -16.47 -86.75 10.12
CA LEU A 116 -16.69 -85.93 11.31
C LEU A 116 -15.39 -85.23 11.76
N ASN A 117 -14.29 -85.96 11.85
CA ASN A 117 -12.98 -85.40 12.20
C ASN A 117 -12.48 -84.39 11.15
N SER A 118 -12.72 -84.65 9.86
CA SER A 118 -12.40 -83.70 8.77
C SER A 118 -13.26 -82.43 8.84
N MET A 119 -14.53 -82.54 9.22
CA MET A 119 -15.40 -81.38 9.46
C MET A 119 -14.95 -80.58 10.70
N PHE A 120 -14.57 -81.25 11.80
CA PHE A 120 -14.02 -80.57 12.97
C PHE A 120 -12.72 -79.81 12.67
N ALA A 121 -11.79 -80.42 11.92
CA ALA A 121 -10.55 -79.74 11.53
C ALA A 121 -10.82 -78.49 10.67
N LYS A 122 -11.79 -78.55 9.74
CA LYS A 122 -12.23 -77.39 8.95
C LYS A 122 -12.91 -76.33 9.80
N LEU A 123 -13.73 -76.73 10.77
CA LEU A 123 -14.38 -75.81 11.71
C LEU A 123 -13.34 -75.07 12.56
N GLU A 124 -12.35 -75.78 13.11
CA GLU A 124 -11.25 -75.20 13.88
C GLU A 124 -10.43 -74.22 13.03
N GLU A 125 -10.12 -74.58 11.78
CA GLU A 125 -9.45 -73.71 10.81
C GLU A 125 -10.25 -72.43 10.51
N THR A 126 -11.55 -72.53 10.21
CA THR A 126 -12.40 -71.35 10.00
C THR A 126 -12.56 -70.48 11.26
N GLN A 127 -12.49 -71.08 12.46
CA GLN A 127 -12.50 -70.34 13.73
C GLN A 127 -11.19 -69.57 13.95
N LYS A 128 -10.02 -70.12 13.57
CA LYS A 128 -8.74 -69.39 13.62
C LYS A 128 -8.75 -68.20 12.66
N GLN A 129 -9.15 -68.44 11.41
CA GLN A 129 -9.25 -67.38 10.39
C GLN A 129 -10.23 -66.27 10.81
N LEU A 130 -11.36 -66.61 11.45
CA LEU A 130 -12.29 -65.63 12.00
C LEU A 130 -11.68 -64.80 13.15
N ASN A 131 -10.89 -65.42 14.03
CA ASN A 131 -10.20 -64.73 15.11
C ASN A 131 -9.12 -63.78 14.55
N GLU A 132 -8.30 -64.25 13.61
CA GLU A 132 -7.26 -63.46 12.93
C GLU A 132 -7.85 -62.25 12.19
N LEU A 133 -8.99 -62.43 11.50
CA LEU A 133 -9.74 -61.33 10.90
C LEU A 133 -10.28 -60.35 11.95
N THR A 134 -10.72 -60.82 13.12
CA THR A 134 -11.23 -59.98 14.21
C THR A 134 -10.12 -59.13 14.83
N ASP A 135 -8.95 -59.72 15.07
CA ASP A 135 -7.77 -59.00 15.60
C ASP A 135 -7.22 -57.99 14.59
N SER A 136 -7.21 -58.35 13.29
CA SER A 136 -6.87 -57.46 12.19
C SER A 136 -7.84 -56.27 12.07
N ASP A 137 -9.15 -56.51 12.25
CA ASP A 137 -10.14 -55.44 12.21
C ASP A 137 -10.11 -54.53 13.44
N GLU A 138 -9.89 -55.04 14.66
CA GLU A 138 -9.76 -54.17 15.85
C GLU A 138 -8.46 -53.35 15.80
N THR A 139 -7.34 -53.89 15.31
CA THR A 139 -6.11 -53.11 15.10
C THR A 139 -6.31 -52.01 14.04
N ARG A 140 -6.92 -52.33 12.90
CA ARG A 140 -7.33 -51.36 11.87
C ARG A 140 -8.28 -50.28 12.41
N VAL A 141 -9.22 -50.64 13.29
CA VAL A 141 -10.13 -49.70 13.95
C VAL A 141 -9.38 -48.81 14.96
N GLN A 142 -8.38 -49.32 15.67
CA GLN A 142 -7.52 -48.51 16.55
C GLN A 142 -6.65 -47.52 15.76
N GLU A 143 -6.10 -47.93 14.62
CA GLU A 143 -5.37 -47.04 13.72
C GLU A 143 -6.27 -45.93 13.17
N LEU A 144 -7.48 -46.26 12.69
CA LEU A 144 -8.45 -45.26 12.23
C LEU A 144 -8.86 -44.28 13.34
N ARG A 145 -9.05 -44.75 14.57
CA ARG A 145 -9.29 -43.89 15.76
C ARG A 145 -8.10 -42.95 16.00
N LYS A 146 -6.86 -43.43 15.85
CA LYS A 146 -5.64 -42.62 16.01
C LYS A 146 -5.55 -41.55 14.92
N ILE A 147 -5.70 -41.92 13.65
CA ILE A 147 -5.65 -41.01 12.48
C ILE A 147 -6.70 -39.90 12.61
N SER A 148 -7.92 -40.21 13.10
CA SER A 148 -8.93 -39.20 13.39
C SER A 148 -8.43 -38.19 14.43
N GLN A 149 -7.92 -38.66 15.56
CA GLN A 149 -7.44 -37.77 16.63
C GLN A 149 -6.20 -36.96 16.21
N ASP A 150 -5.32 -37.51 15.39
CA ASP A 150 -4.14 -36.79 14.89
C ASP A 150 -4.57 -35.67 13.93
N ARG A 151 -5.52 -35.93 13.03
CA ARG A 151 -6.15 -34.88 12.19
C ARG A 151 -6.87 -33.81 13.03
N ASP A 152 -7.60 -34.22 14.05
CA ASP A 152 -8.29 -33.27 14.96
C ASP A 152 -7.27 -32.35 15.67
N ARG A 153 -6.10 -32.89 16.06
CA ARG A 153 -4.99 -32.10 16.66
C ARG A 153 -4.33 -31.16 15.65
N GLU A 154 -4.15 -31.60 14.41
CA GLU A 154 -3.61 -30.79 13.31
C GLU A 154 -4.54 -29.61 13.01
N TRP A 155 -5.83 -29.87 12.80
CA TRP A 155 -6.84 -28.82 12.56
C TRP A 155 -6.97 -27.84 13.74
N GLN A 156 -6.89 -28.33 14.99
CA GLN A 156 -6.87 -27.47 16.17
C GLN A 156 -5.64 -26.54 16.16
N SER A 157 -4.49 -27.06 15.74
CA SER A 157 -3.20 -26.34 15.68
C SER A 157 -3.16 -25.32 14.55
N GLU A 158 -3.68 -25.67 13.36
CA GLU A 158 -3.86 -24.74 12.23
C GLU A 158 -4.81 -23.60 12.60
N LEU A 159 -5.95 -23.92 13.22
CA LEU A 159 -6.92 -22.93 13.67
C LEU A 159 -6.32 -21.95 14.70
N ASP A 160 -5.51 -22.44 15.63
CA ASP A 160 -4.82 -21.59 16.61
C ASP A 160 -3.62 -20.83 16.02
N ALA A 161 -3.00 -21.32 14.95
CA ALA A 161 -2.03 -20.57 14.15
C ALA A 161 -2.71 -19.41 13.39
N VAL A 162 -3.84 -19.67 12.72
CA VAL A 162 -4.62 -18.64 12.01
C VAL A 162 -5.13 -17.56 12.98
N LYS A 163 -5.60 -17.92 14.18
CA LYS A 163 -5.96 -16.93 15.23
C LYS A 163 -4.76 -16.05 15.64
N LYS A 164 -3.57 -16.63 15.79
CA LYS A 164 -2.34 -15.89 16.13
C LYS A 164 -1.95 -14.93 15.01
N HIS A 165 -1.96 -15.38 13.76
CA HIS A 165 -1.74 -14.51 12.59
C HIS A 165 -2.75 -13.36 12.56
N HIS A 166 -4.05 -13.64 12.63
CA HIS A 166 -5.08 -12.60 12.66
C HIS A 166 -4.90 -11.59 13.81
N SER A 167 -4.46 -12.04 14.99
CA SER A 167 -4.14 -11.15 16.12
C SER A 167 -2.92 -10.26 15.85
N ILE A 168 -1.90 -10.77 15.16
CA ILE A 168 -0.72 -10.00 14.74
C ILE A 168 -1.12 -8.98 13.66
N ASP A 169 -1.86 -9.42 12.65
CA ASP A 169 -2.31 -8.58 11.54
C ASP A 169 -3.25 -7.45 12.01
N SER A 170 -4.15 -7.76 12.96
CA SER A 170 -5.01 -6.77 13.61
C SER A 170 -4.21 -5.72 14.40
N SER A 171 -3.17 -6.15 15.12
CA SER A 171 -2.25 -5.25 15.85
C SER A 171 -1.41 -4.39 14.89
N ALA A 172 -0.93 -4.98 13.79
CA ALA A 172 -0.19 -4.27 12.75
C ALA A 172 -1.06 -3.22 12.04
N LEU A 173 -2.30 -3.57 11.71
CA LEU A 173 -3.29 -2.65 11.13
C LEU A 173 -3.62 -1.50 12.09
N ALA A 174 -3.82 -1.78 13.38
CA ALA A 174 -4.05 -0.75 14.39
C ALA A 174 -2.84 0.19 14.53
N SER A 175 -1.62 -0.35 14.50
CA SER A 175 -0.38 0.46 14.50
C SER A 175 -0.28 1.35 13.25
N ALA A 176 -0.55 0.80 12.07
CA ALA A 176 -0.55 1.55 10.81
C ALA A 176 -1.61 2.67 10.78
N LEU A 177 -2.82 2.43 11.31
CA LEU A 177 -3.87 3.45 11.42
C LEU A 177 -3.48 4.58 12.38
N ASN A 178 -2.87 4.25 13.53
CA ASN A 178 -2.34 5.24 14.47
C ASN A 178 -1.23 6.08 13.82
N GLU A 179 -0.34 5.46 13.04
CA GLU A 179 0.73 6.14 12.32
C GLU A 179 0.20 7.05 11.21
N ILE A 180 -0.79 6.61 10.43
CA ILE A 180 -1.49 7.44 9.44
C ILE A 180 -2.15 8.65 10.10
N GLN A 181 -2.80 8.47 11.26
CA GLN A 181 -3.38 9.58 12.03
C GLN A 181 -2.31 10.55 12.54
N ARG A 182 -1.16 10.03 13.02
CA ARG A 182 -0.02 10.83 13.47
C ARG A 182 0.58 11.66 12.34
N LEU A 183 0.78 11.05 11.17
CA LEU A 183 1.29 11.70 9.96
C LEU A 183 0.31 12.75 9.43
N LYS A 184 -1.00 12.48 9.46
CA LYS A 184 -2.01 13.47 9.10
C LYS A 184 -1.93 14.72 9.99
N VAL A 185 -1.88 14.56 11.30
CA VAL A 185 -1.73 15.69 12.24
C VAL A 185 -0.41 16.45 12.05
N GLN A 186 0.65 15.80 11.54
CA GLN A 186 1.88 16.49 11.15
C GLN A 186 1.71 17.28 9.84
N LEU A 187 1.05 16.71 8.83
CA LEU A 187 0.76 17.40 7.56
C LEU A 187 -0.14 18.62 7.77
N ASP A 188 -1.21 18.47 8.56
CA ASP A 188 -2.12 19.56 8.92
C ASP A 188 -1.33 20.74 9.54
N ARG A 189 -0.47 20.47 10.54
CA ARG A 189 0.40 21.47 11.19
C ARG A 189 1.43 22.10 10.25
N VAL A 190 1.98 21.33 9.30
CA VAL A 190 2.89 21.89 8.28
C VAL A 190 2.12 22.88 7.41
N SER A 191 0.92 22.54 6.95
CA SER A 191 0.09 23.44 6.15
C SER A 191 -0.33 24.72 6.90
N GLU A 192 -0.63 24.62 8.20
CA GLU A 192 -0.86 25.79 9.07
C GLU A 192 0.39 26.68 9.17
N SER A 193 1.57 26.08 9.32
CA SER A 193 2.84 26.82 9.42
C SER A 193 3.23 27.50 8.11
N GLU A 194 2.99 26.84 6.97
CA GLU A 194 3.22 27.37 5.63
C GLU A 194 2.26 28.53 5.31
N ALA A 195 0.96 28.37 5.60
CA ALA A 195 -0.02 29.45 5.46
C ALA A 195 0.31 30.66 6.37
N ALA A 196 0.86 30.41 7.57
CA ALA A 196 1.35 31.47 8.44
C ALA A 196 2.67 32.09 7.96
N GLN A 197 3.50 31.36 7.20
CA GLN A 197 4.71 31.91 6.57
C GLN A 197 4.37 32.76 5.35
N ALA A 198 3.46 32.29 4.50
CA ALA A 198 2.94 33.05 3.35
C ALA A 198 2.39 34.42 3.78
N LYS A 199 1.53 34.46 4.79
CA LYS A 199 0.99 35.73 5.35
C LYS A 199 2.06 36.69 5.88
N ARG A 200 3.17 36.18 6.43
CA ARG A 200 4.30 37.02 6.87
C ARG A 200 5.11 37.56 5.70
N ALA A 201 5.26 36.78 4.62
CA ALA A 201 5.87 37.25 3.38
C ALA A 201 5.00 38.30 2.69
N GLU A 202 3.68 38.08 2.62
CA GLU A 202 2.70 39.05 2.13
C GLU A 202 2.77 40.37 2.90
N SER A 203 2.75 40.34 4.24
CA SER A 203 2.85 41.56 5.05
C SER A 203 4.18 42.30 4.83
N ALA A 204 5.31 41.59 4.78
CA ALA A 204 6.61 42.19 4.47
C ALA A 204 6.65 42.79 3.05
N HIS A 205 6.01 42.14 2.06
CA HIS A 205 5.86 42.70 0.72
C HIS A 205 4.94 43.92 0.66
N THR A 206 3.94 44.04 1.54
CA THR A 206 3.16 45.29 1.66
C THR A 206 3.94 46.42 2.32
N GLU A 207 4.70 46.13 3.38
CA GLU A 207 5.58 47.10 4.07
C GLU A 207 6.68 47.63 3.13
N ILE A 208 7.40 46.74 2.43
CA ILE A 208 8.39 47.12 1.42
C ILE A 208 7.78 47.95 0.28
N ARG A 209 6.48 47.79 -0.03
CA ARG A 209 5.80 48.61 -1.03
C ARG A 209 5.47 50.01 -0.48
N SER A 210 5.03 50.12 0.78
CA SER A 210 4.82 51.42 1.45
C SER A 210 6.12 52.22 1.52
N LEU A 211 7.18 51.62 2.06
CA LEU A 211 8.49 52.25 2.19
C LEU A 211 9.11 52.68 0.85
N LYS A 212 8.74 52.03 -0.27
CA LYS A 212 9.12 52.46 -1.62
C LYS A 212 8.37 53.70 -2.10
N VAL A 213 7.08 53.82 -1.78
CA VAL A 213 6.27 55.01 -2.09
C VAL A 213 6.77 56.20 -1.26
N GLU A 214 6.93 56.01 0.06
CA GLU A 214 7.49 56.99 0.99
C GLU A 214 8.89 57.46 0.54
N LEU A 215 9.74 56.55 0.04
CA LEU A 215 11.04 56.89 -0.53
C LEU A 215 10.92 57.73 -1.82
N THR A 216 9.96 57.43 -2.71
CA THR A 216 9.76 58.26 -3.92
C THR A 216 9.23 59.66 -3.59
N GLU A 217 8.32 59.79 -2.62
CA GLU A 217 7.82 61.08 -2.14
C GLU A 217 8.95 61.91 -1.49
N ALA A 218 9.82 61.26 -0.69
CA ALA A 218 10.99 61.89 -0.10
C ALA A 218 12.02 62.36 -1.16
N LEU A 219 12.20 61.59 -2.24
CA LEU A 219 13.06 61.98 -3.36
C LEU A 219 12.50 63.18 -4.15
N GLU A 220 11.20 63.20 -4.44
CA GLU A 220 10.53 64.36 -5.07
C GLU A 220 10.67 65.62 -4.21
N LEU A 221 10.48 65.50 -2.90
CA LEU A 221 10.66 66.61 -1.96
C LEU A 221 12.12 67.12 -1.96
N VAL A 222 13.12 66.23 -2.00
CA VAL A 222 14.53 66.62 -2.10
C VAL A 222 14.85 67.31 -3.42
N GLU A 223 14.28 66.85 -4.55
CA GLU A 223 14.45 67.51 -5.85
C GLU A 223 13.80 68.91 -5.87
N LYS A 224 12.60 69.03 -5.31
CA LYS A 224 11.90 70.33 -5.14
C LYS A 224 12.71 71.31 -4.29
N LEU A 225 13.26 70.87 -3.16
CA LEU A 225 14.12 71.69 -2.30
C LEU A 225 15.43 72.07 -3.01
N ARG A 226 16.04 71.16 -3.76
CA ARG A 226 17.24 71.44 -4.58
C ARG A 226 16.97 72.53 -5.62
N ASN A 227 15.82 72.47 -6.29
CA ASN A 227 15.43 73.47 -7.28
C ASN A 227 15.17 74.85 -6.65
N GLN A 228 14.59 74.90 -5.44
CA GLN A 228 14.47 76.14 -4.66
C GLN A 228 15.83 76.72 -4.21
N ILE A 229 16.78 75.87 -3.82
CA ILE A 229 18.15 76.30 -3.46
C ILE A 229 18.88 76.86 -4.69
N ASN A 230 18.71 76.24 -5.86
CA ASN A 230 19.29 76.75 -7.11
C ASN A 230 18.73 78.13 -7.48
N SER A 231 17.40 78.31 -7.51
CA SER A 231 16.81 79.61 -7.84
C SER A 231 17.10 80.70 -6.81
N SER A 232 17.20 80.34 -5.52
CA SER A 232 17.69 81.24 -4.47
C SER A 232 19.12 81.70 -4.76
N ARG A 233 20.03 80.77 -5.10
CA ARG A 233 21.43 81.05 -5.40
C ARG A 233 21.62 81.87 -6.69
N GLU A 234 20.77 81.65 -7.69
CA GLU A 234 20.73 82.47 -8.92
C GLU A 234 20.31 83.90 -8.60
N SER A 235 19.27 84.09 -7.76
CA SER A 235 18.85 85.42 -7.31
C SER A 235 19.88 86.11 -6.42
N GLU A 236 20.60 85.36 -5.59
CA GLU A 236 21.74 85.84 -4.78
C GLU A 236 22.90 86.32 -5.67
N SER A 237 23.26 85.54 -6.70
CA SER A 237 24.29 85.93 -7.67
C SER A 237 23.90 87.23 -8.40
N GLY A 238 22.65 87.33 -8.84
CA GLY A 238 22.12 88.55 -9.45
C GLY A 238 22.22 89.76 -8.51
N ALA A 239 21.80 89.61 -7.25
CA ALA A 239 21.90 90.67 -6.25
C ALA A 239 23.36 91.09 -5.94
N VAL A 240 24.30 90.13 -5.93
CA VAL A 240 25.74 90.42 -5.76
C VAL A 240 26.31 91.18 -6.97
N GLU A 241 25.89 90.85 -8.19
CA GLU A 241 26.24 91.62 -9.39
C GLU A 241 25.64 93.04 -9.37
N GLU A 242 24.39 93.20 -8.90
CA GLU A 242 23.74 94.50 -8.72
C GLU A 242 24.49 95.38 -7.71
N VAL A 243 24.86 94.82 -6.55
CA VAL A 243 25.65 95.50 -5.52
C VAL A 243 27.04 95.88 -6.04
N SER A 244 27.71 94.98 -6.77
CA SER A 244 29.01 95.27 -7.39
C SER A 244 28.92 96.42 -8.40
N ARG A 245 27.84 96.46 -9.19
CA ARG A 245 27.54 97.53 -10.15
C ARG A 245 27.26 98.86 -9.45
N ALA A 246 26.48 98.84 -8.36
CA ALA A 246 26.20 100.01 -7.54
C ALA A 246 27.45 100.55 -6.85
N GLN A 247 28.36 99.69 -6.38
CA GLN A 247 29.66 100.07 -5.84
C GLN A 247 30.53 100.78 -6.88
N MET A 248 30.63 100.25 -8.11
CA MET A 248 31.37 100.95 -9.18
C MET A 248 30.74 102.30 -9.55
N LEU A 249 29.41 102.42 -9.55
CA LEU A 249 28.73 103.70 -9.78
C LEU A 249 28.98 104.70 -8.64
N LEU A 250 29.03 104.25 -7.38
CA LEU A 250 29.40 105.09 -6.24
C LEU A 250 30.86 105.53 -6.29
N GLU A 251 31.78 104.66 -6.70
CA GLU A 251 33.19 105.02 -6.89
C GLU A 251 33.34 106.08 -8.01
N VAL A 252 32.64 105.92 -9.13
CA VAL A 252 32.61 106.94 -10.20
C VAL A 252 32.01 108.26 -9.71
N LEU A 253 30.87 108.22 -9.01
CA LEU A 253 30.22 109.42 -8.46
C LEU A 253 31.14 110.16 -7.48
N LYS A 254 31.77 109.44 -6.56
CA LYS A 254 32.75 109.98 -5.60
C LYS A 254 33.93 110.63 -6.31
N ASN A 255 34.51 109.97 -7.32
CA ASN A 255 35.58 110.58 -8.13
C ASN A 255 35.09 111.87 -8.85
N THR A 256 33.84 111.91 -9.34
CA THR A 256 33.29 113.14 -9.93
C THR A 256 33.02 114.24 -8.89
N GLU A 257 32.61 113.89 -7.68
CA GLU A 257 32.42 114.84 -6.57
C GLU A 257 33.77 115.42 -6.11
N GLU A 258 34.83 114.61 -6.04
CA GLU A 258 36.20 115.05 -5.78
C GLU A 258 36.71 116.00 -6.87
N THR A 259 36.44 115.72 -8.16
CA THR A 259 36.77 116.67 -9.24
C THR A 259 35.95 117.96 -9.16
N LEU A 260 34.66 117.90 -8.85
CA LEU A 260 33.81 119.10 -8.74
C LEU A 260 34.16 119.96 -7.54
N HIS A 261 34.59 119.38 -6.41
CA HIS A 261 35.18 120.13 -5.29
C HIS A 261 36.49 120.81 -5.71
N SER A 262 37.37 120.10 -6.42
CA SER A 262 38.60 120.70 -6.95
C SER A 262 38.32 121.85 -7.92
N GLU A 263 37.37 121.69 -8.86
CA GLU A 263 36.94 122.76 -9.77
C GLU A 263 36.30 123.94 -9.02
N HIS A 264 35.48 123.67 -8.00
CA HIS A 264 34.91 124.69 -7.12
C HIS A 264 35.99 125.47 -6.37
N ASP A 265 36.97 124.81 -5.76
CA ASP A 265 38.00 125.48 -4.97
C ASP A 265 38.97 126.28 -5.84
N ASN A 266 39.34 125.75 -7.02
CA ASN A 266 40.04 126.52 -8.06
C ASN A 266 39.22 127.73 -8.52
N SER A 267 37.90 127.57 -8.70
CA SER A 267 37.00 128.66 -9.06
C SER A 267 36.91 129.73 -7.96
N VAL A 268 36.78 129.34 -6.69
CA VAL A 268 36.75 130.24 -5.53
C VAL A 268 38.09 130.98 -5.38
N GLU A 269 39.23 130.31 -5.56
CA GLU A 269 40.54 130.97 -5.57
C GLU A 269 40.66 131.97 -6.74
N SER A 270 40.14 131.62 -7.93
CA SER A 270 40.08 132.56 -9.06
C SER A 270 39.16 133.76 -8.79
N HIS A 271 38.00 133.55 -8.17
CA HIS A 271 37.07 134.60 -7.76
C HIS A 271 37.67 135.50 -6.67
N LYS A 272 38.48 134.94 -5.78
CA LYS A 272 39.24 135.65 -4.75
C LYS A 272 40.39 136.46 -5.36
N SER A 273 41.08 135.95 -6.37
CA SER A 273 42.04 136.73 -7.19
C SER A 273 41.33 137.88 -7.91
N LEU A 274 40.23 137.60 -8.60
CA LEU A 274 39.39 138.60 -9.27
C LEU A 274 38.82 139.65 -8.29
N PHE A 275 38.57 139.29 -7.03
CA PHE A 275 38.16 140.25 -6.00
C PHE A 275 39.32 141.17 -5.58
N VAL A 276 40.54 140.65 -5.48
CA VAL A 276 41.75 141.44 -5.22
C VAL A 276 42.09 142.34 -6.42
N GLU A 277 41.97 141.85 -7.65
CA GLU A 277 42.09 142.64 -8.88
C GLU A 277 40.98 143.70 -8.97
N LEU A 278 39.75 143.37 -8.58
CA LEU A 278 38.64 144.32 -8.51
C LEU A 278 38.88 145.39 -7.44
N ASP A 279 39.52 145.08 -6.32
CA ASP A 279 39.88 146.09 -5.31
C ASP A 279 41.03 146.99 -5.81
N GLN A 280 42.08 146.42 -6.40
CA GLN A 280 43.12 147.21 -7.10
C GLN A 280 42.51 148.09 -8.19
N SER A 281 41.56 147.56 -8.95
CA SER A 281 40.81 148.28 -9.98
C SER A 281 39.93 149.36 -9.36
N LYS A 282 39.25 149.14 -8.22
CA LYS A 282 38.51 150.16 -7.47
C LYS A 282 39.41 151.26 -6.91
N ASN A 283 40.60 150.93 -6.42
CA ASN A 283 41.58 151.93 -5.96
C ASN A 283 42.13 152.77 -7.13
N ARG A 284 42.31 152.13 -8.31
CA ARG A 284 42.63 152.79 -9.58
C ARG A 284 41.46 153.61 -10.14
N VAL A 285 40.22 153.15 -9.97
CA VAL A 285 39.01 153.88 -10.33
C VAL A 285 38.79 155.03 -9.37
N GLY A 286 39.04 154.90 -8.07
CA GLY A 286 38.94 155.98 -7.10
C GLY A 286 39.94 157.11 -7.37
N SER A 287 41.15 156.77 -7.79
CA SER A 287 42.16 157.77 -8.24
C SER A 287 41.85 158.34 -9.64
N LEU A 288 41.20 157.58 -10.53
CA LEU A 288 40.60 158.11 -11.76
C LEU A 288 39.33 158.93 -11.50
N GLU A 289 38.58 158.66 -10.44
CA GLU A 289 37.39 159.38 -10.01
C GLU A 289 37.77 160.67 -9.29
N GLU A 290 38.89 160.70 -8.57
CA GLU A 290 39.50 161.94 -8.10
C GLU A 290 39.97 162.82 -9.29
N LEU A 291 40.53 162.18 -10.33
CA LEU A 291 40.81 162.83 -11.62
C LEU A 291 39.53 163.33 -12.30
N VAL A 292 38.44 162.54 -12.27
CA VAL A 292 37.14 162.91 -12.81
C VAL A 292 36.38 163.89 -11.91
N SER A 293 36.71 164.04 -10.63
CA SER A 293 36.24 165.14 -9.77
C SER A 293 36.94 166.46 -10.12
N ARG A 294 38.20 166.39 -10.57
CA ARG A 294 38.90 167.54 -11.17
C ARG A 294 38.33 167.90 -12.55
N LEU A 295 37.83 166.92 -13.31
CA LEU A 295 37.23 167.14 -14.65
C LEU A 295 35.71 167.42 -14.62
N LYS A 296 34.94 166.95 -13.64
CA LYS A 296 33.50 167.25 -13.44
C LYS A 296 33.25 168.61 -12.79
N ALA A 297 34.30 169.40 -12.56
CA ALA A 297 34.16 170.85 -12.52
C ALA A 297 33.66 171.40 -13.87
N ASP A 298 33.92 170.69 -14.97
CA ASP A 298 33.51 171.05 -16.33
C ASP A 298 32.44 170.09 -16.91
N LEU A 299 31.29 170.69 -17.30
CA LEU A 299 30.29 170.20 -18.26
C LEU A 299 29.39 169.01 -17.85
N ALA A 300 28.23 168.86 -18.53
CA ALA A 300 27.09 168.07 -18.04
C ALA A 300 26.19 167.41 -19.11
N SER A 301 25.36 166.46 -18.65
CA SER A 301 24.03 166.02 -19.16
C SER A 301 23.86 164.77 -20.09
N SER A 302 22.76 164.05 -19.82
CA SER A 302 21.94 163.17 -20.72
C SER A 302 22.42 161.74 -21.09
N GLY A 303 21.47 160.79 -21.30
CA GLY A 303 21.73 159.49 -21.98
C GLY A 303 20.87 158.26 -21.60
N LYS A 304 19.75 158.03 -22.29
CA LYS A 304 18.72 156.96 -22.11
C LYS A 304 19.10 155.50 -22.48
N THR A 305 18.43 154.53 -21.80
CA THR A 305 17.74 153.27 -22.28
C THR A 305 18.46 152.01 -22.85
N SER A 306 17.84 150.86 -22.52
CA SER A 306 17.52 149.69 -23.39
C SER A 306 18.30 148.37 -23.22
N ALA A 307 17.55 147.26 -23.26
CA ALA A 307 17.98 145.86 -23.36
C ALA A 307 16.91 145.05 -24.13
N ASN A 308 17.24 143.88 -24.70
CA ASN A 308 16.41 143.21 -25.72
C ASN A 308 16.38 141.67 -25.59
N PRO A 309 15.22 140.98 -25.72
CA PRO A 309 15.11 139.52 -25.63
C PRO A 309 15.52 138.83 -26.94
N SER A 310 16.29 137.72 -26.86
CA SER A 310 16.73 136.96 -28.04
C SER A 310 17.09 135.48 -27.79
N ASN A 311 17.11 135.00 -26.54
CA ASN A 311 17.68 133.67 -26.23
C ASN A 311 16.66 132.51 -26.28
N GLU A 312 15.36 132.79 -26.18
CA GLU A 312 14.29 131.79 -26.02
C GLU A 312 14.13 130.89 -27.26
N LEU A 313 14.26 131.46 -28.47
CA LEU A 313 13.99 130.76 -29.73
C LEU A 313 14.94 129.57 -29.99
N ASN A 314 16.18 129.65 -29.52
CA ASN A 314 17.15 128.57 -29.69
C ASN A 314 16.93 127.41 -28.71
N HIS A 315 16.46 127.71 -27.49
CA HIS A 315 16.17 126.70 -26.47
C HIS A 315 14.96 125.83 -26.87
N LEU A 316 13.87 126.46 -27.32
CA LEU A 316 12.69 125.76 -27.84
C LEU A 316 13.04 124.85 -29.03
N LYS A 317 14.05 125.22 -29.84
CA LYS A 317 14.49 124.42 -30.99
C LYS A 317 15.34 123.21 -30.60
N THR A 318 16.10 123.27 -29.51
CA THR A 318 16.80 122.08 -28.99
C THR A 318 15.83 121.12 -28.29
N GLU A 319 14.88 121.65 -27.51
CA GLU A 319 13.81 120.89 -26.86
C GLU A 319 12.94 120.13 -27.88
N ALA A 320 12.47 120.79 -28.94
CA ALA A 320 11.67 120.15 -30.00
C ALA A 320 12.39 118.99 -30.72
N ASN A 321 13.72 118.97 -30.73
CA ASN A 321 14.51 117.86 -31.28
C ASN A 321 14.66 116.72 -30.26
N GLN A 322 14.84 117.03 -28.98
CA GLN A 322 14.89 116.03 -27.90
C GLN A 322 13.55 115.30 -27.76
N LEU A 323 12.43 116.02 -27.78
CA LEU A 323 11.08 115.44 -27.73
C LEU A 323 10.81 114.51 -28.92
N ARG A 324 11.33 114.82 -30.12
CA ARG A 324 11.23 113.94 -31.30
C ARG A 324 11.99 112.63 -31.11
N GLY A 325 13.23 112.70 -30.61
CA GLY A 325 14.03 111.50 -30.33
C GLY A 325 13.42 110.63 -29.22
N ALA A 326 12.83 111.26 -28.20
CA ALA A 326 12.09 110.56 -27.15
C ALA A 326 10.83 109.86 -27.70
N LEU A 327 10.10 110.50 -28.63
CA LEU A 327 8.93 109.93 -29.29
C LEU A 327 9.29 108.69 -30.14
N GLU A 328 10.30 108.80 -31.01
CA GLU A 328 10.75 107.66 -31.83
C GLU A 328 11.24 106.47 -30.97
N LEU A 329 11.89 106.74 -29.83
CA LEU A 329 12.34 105.71 -28.90
C LEU A 329 11.18 105.07 -28.13
N ALA A 330 10.17 105.84 -27.76
CA ALA A 330 8.94 105.32 -27.16
C ALA A 330 8.12 104.48 -28.16
N GLU A 331 8.03 104.90 -29.42
CA GLU A 331 7.34 104.16 -30.48
C GLU A 331 7.99 102.81 -30.76
N ARG A 332 9.34 102.74 -30.83
CA ARG A 332 10.05 101.45 -30.94
C ARG A 332 9.79 100.55 -29.74
N ARG A 333 9.86 101.07 -28.51
CA ARG A 333 9.56 100.28 -27.30
C ARG A 333 8.14 99.72 -27.31
N TYR A 334 7.15 100.49 -27.80
CA TYR A 334 5.79 100.01 -27.98
C TYR A 334 5.71 98.88 -29.03
N GLN A 335 6.39 99.02 -30.17
CA GLN A 335 6.44 97.99 -31.21
C GLN A 335 7.13 96.70 -30.72
N ASP A 336 8.24 96.81 -30.00
CA ASP A 336 8.96 95.68 -29.40
C ASP A 336 8.09 94.95 -28.36
N GLN A 337 7.43 95.69 -27.46
CA GLN A 337 6.51 95.12 -26.47
C GLN A 337 5.27 94.47 -27.11
N TYR A 338 4.72 95.09 -28.16
CA TYR A 338 3.61 94.53 -28.93
C TYR A 338 4.00 93.20 -29.62
N LEU A 339 5.19 93.15 -30.23
CA LEU A 339 5.72 91.93 -30.85
C LEU A 339 6.00 90.84 -29.81
N GLN A 340 6.62 91.18 -28.68
CA GLN A 340 6.89 90.24 -27.57
C GLN A 340 5.60 89.67 -27.00
N SER A 341 4.59 90.52 -26.75
CA SER A 341 3.26 90.10 -26.30
C SER A 341 2.56 89.19 -27.31
N THR A 342 2.62 89.53 -28.60
CA THR A 342 2.05 88.72 -29.69
C THR A 342 2.69 87.32 -29.76
N LEU A 343 4.01 87.23 -29.59
CA LEU A 343 4.74 85.96 -29.53
C LEU A 343 4.34 85.15 -28.28
N GLN A 344 4.33 85.76 -27.09
CA GLN A 344 3.93 85.09 -25.86
C GLN A 344 2.50 84.55 -25.91
N ILE A 345 1.55 85.28 -26.51
CA ILE A 345 0.17 84.83 -26.73
C ILE A 345 0.14 83.63 -27.69
N LYS A 346 0.93 83.66 -28.77
CA LYS A 346 1.03 82.54 -29.73
C LYS A 346 1.63 81.29 -29.09
N ASP A 347 2.73 81.43 -28.37
CA ASP A 347 3.44 80.31 -27.73
C ASP A 347 2.60 79.67 -26.62
N ALA A 348 1.85 80.49 -25.86
CA ALA A 348 0.85 80.01 -24.92
C ALA A 348 -0.30 79.26 -25.61
N TYR A 349 -0.81 79.76 -26.73
CA TYR A 349 -1.87 79.10 -27.50
C TYR A 349 -1.41 77.76 -28.11
N GLU A 350 -0.19 77.69 -28.64
CA GLU A 350 0.39 76.44 -29.14
C GLU A 350 0.62 75.44 -27.99
N SER A 351 1.06 75.92 -26.81
CA SER A 351 1.19 75.09 -25.60
C SER A 351 -0.15 74.52 -25.12
N VAL A 352 -1.21 75.34 -25.06
CA VAL A 352 -2.57 74.89 -24.72
C VAL A 352 -3.06 73.86 -25.72
N LYS A 353 -2.89 74.11 -27.02
CA LYS A 353 -3.29 73.17 -28.08
C LYS A 353 -2.56 71.82 -27.99
N HIS A 354 -1.29 71.81 -27.60
CA HIS A 354 -0.57 70.57 -27.32
C HIS A 354 -1.19 69.82 -26.14
N VAL A 355 -1.45 70.49 -25.01
CA VAL A 355 -2.11 69.89 -23.83
C VAL A 355 -3.51 69.36 -24.17
N GLU A 356 -4.30 70.06 -24.99
CA GLU A 356 -5.59 69.56 -25.50
C GLU A 356 -5.42 68.24 -26.27
N THR A 357 -4.47 68.16 -27.21
CA THR A 357 -4.24 66.94 -27.99
C THR A 357 -3.74 65.77 -27.14
N GLU A 358 -2.87 66.01 -26.16
CA GLU A 358 -2.48 64.95 -25.21
C GLU A 358 -3.62 64.54 -24.29
N SER A 359 -4.49 65.47 -23.89
CA SER A 359 -5.66 65.17 -23.06
C SER A 359 -6.64 64.25 -23.80
N TRP A 360 -6.97 64.57 -25.06
CA TRP A 360 -7.79 63.69 -25.92
C TRP A 360 -7.13 62.33 -26.14
N GLN A 361 -5.80 62.26 -26.28
CA GLN A 361 -5.09 60.99 -26.41
C GLN A 361 -5.18 60.15 -25.13
N ARG A 362 -4.97 60.75 -23.95
CA ARG A 362 -5.12 60.05 -22.66
C ARG A 362 -6.56 59.61 -22.40
N GLU A 363 -7.54 60.44 -22.75
CA GLU A 363 -8.97 60.13 -22.63
C GLU A 363 -9.37 58.94 -23.52
N ALA A 364 -8.90 58.92 -24.78
CA ALA A 364 -9.10 57.79 -25.69
C ALA A 364 -8.40 56.50 -25.20
N GLU A 365 -7.21 56.60 -24.61
CA GLU A 365 -6.50 55.46 -24.02
C GLU A 365 -7.23 54.90 -22.79
N LEU A 366 -7.78 55.78 -21.94
CA LEU A 366 -8.57 55.40 -20.76
C LEU A 366 -9.91 54.77 -21.15
N GLU A 367 -10.63 55.31 -22.15
CA GLU A 367 -11.86 54.68 -22.63
C GLU A 367 -11.57 53.33 -23.29
N ALA A 368 -10.46 53.19 -24.05
CA ALA A 368 -10.05 51.91 -24.61
C ALA A 368 -9.80 50.85 -23.52
N LYS A 369 -9.05 51.19 -22.47
CA LYS A 369 -8.82 50.32 -21.29
C LYS A 369 -10.10 50.01 -20.52
N LEU A 370 -11.03 50.97 -20.45
CA LEU A 370 -12.33 50.76 -19.84
C LEU A 370 -13.21 49.80 -20.67
N GLN A 371 -13.15 49.85 -22.00
CA GLN A 371 -13.83 48.90 -22.89
C GLN A 371 -13.20 47.50 -22.86
N GLU A 372 -11.87 47.42 -22.78
CA GLU A 372 -11.12 46.18 -22.55
C GLU A 372 -11.56 45.51 -21.23
N SER A 373 -11.53 46.26 -20.12
CA SER A 373 -11.96 45.73 -18.82
C SER A 373 -13.46 45.39 -18.74
N LYS A 374 -14.34 46.14 -19.44
CA LYS A 374 -15.76 45.75 -19.62
C LYS A 374 -15.87 44.40 -20.33
N ALA A 375 -15.10 44.18 -21.39
CA ALA A 375 -15.10 42.92 -22.14
C ALA A 375 -14.55 41.75 -21.31
N GLU A 376 -13.49 41.95 -20.51
CA GLU A 376 -13.02 40.95 -19.53
C GLU A 376 -14.11 40.58 -18.53
N VAL A 377 -14.80 41.58 -17.96
CA VAL A 377 -15.89 41.36 -16.98
C VAL A 377 -17.05 40.58 -17.60
N ASP A 378 -17.47 40.88 -18.83
CA ASP A 378 -18.51 40.11 -19.51
C ASP A 378 -18.02 38.71 -19.95
N GLU A 379 -16.73 38.52 -20.24
CA GLU A 379 -16.15 37.18 -20.46
C GLU A 379 -16.13 36.34 -19.17
N PHE A 380 -15.72 36.93 -18.04
CA PHE A 380 -15.82 36.28 -16.72
C PHE A 380 -17.26 35.98 -16.33
N ARG A 381 -18.20 36.85 -16.68
CA ARG A 381 -19.64 36.65 -16.49
C ARG A 381 -20.17 35.51 -17.36
N ALA A 382 -19.75 35.41 -18.62
CA ALA A 382 -20.09 34.29 -19.49
C ALA A 382 -19.54 32.96 -18.93
N LYS A 383 -18.27 32.93 -18.50
CA LYS A 383 -17.64 31.77 -17.82
C LYS A 383 -18.34 31.40 -16.50
N LEU A 384 -18.87 32.39 -15.77
CA LEU A 384 -19.65 32.15 -14.55
C LEU A 384 -21.01 31.53 -14.88
N ILE A 385 -21.72 32.07 -15.87
CA ILE A 385 -23.01 31.53 -16.36
C ILE A 385 -22.83 30.13 -16.95
N GLU A 386 -21.73 29.84 -17.66
CA GLU A 386 -21.38 28.50 -18.13
C GLU A 386 -21.21 27.53 -16.95
N LYS A 387 -20.44 27.93 -15.92
CA LYS A 387 -20.24 27.11 -14.71
C LYS A 387 -21.51 26.93 -13.91
N GLU A 388 -22.36 27.96 -13.79
CA GLU A 388 -23.66 27.89 -13.13
C GLU A 388 -24.60 26.93 -13.86
N ASN A 389 -24.73 27.03 -15.19
CA ASN A 389 -25.46 26.06 -16.00
C ASN A 389 -24.88 24.63 -15.87
N ALA A 390 -23.55 24.48 -15.81
CA ALA A 390 -22.86 23.20 -15.63
C ALA A 390 -22.91 22.62 -14.19
N LEU A 391 -23.51 23.36 -13.24
CA LEU A 391 -23.87 22.93 -11.88
C LEU A 391 -25.38 22.72 -11.75
N GLN A 392 -26.19 23.59 -12.35
CA GLN A 392 -27.66 23.55 -12.36
C GLN A 392 -28.21 22.44 -13.28
N ASN A 393 -27.41 21.95 -14.23
CA ASN A 393 -27.72 20.80 -15.08
C ASN A 393 -26.87 19.57 -14.72
N PRO A 394 -27.06 18.95 -13.53
CA PRO A 394 -26.26 17.83 -13.06
C PRO A 394 -26.41 16.57 -13.94
N ASN A 395 -27.43 16.52 -14.78
CA ASN A 395 -27.78 15.38 -15.61
C ASN A 395 -26.66 14.98 -16.57
N MET A 396 -25.93 15.94 -17.17
CA MET A 396 -24.86 15.62 -18.13
C MET A 396 -23.64 14.94 -17.47
N LYS A 397 -23.15 15.50 -16.36
CA LYS A 397 -22.02 14.90 -15.59
C LYS A 397 -22.45 13.65 -14.83
N GLY A 398 -23.71 13.57 -14.39
CA GLY A 398 -24.30 12.35 -13.84
C GLY A 398 -24.27 11.22 -14.87
N ASN A 399 -24.77 11.47 -16.09
CA ASN A 399 -24.75 10.49 -17.17
C ASN A 399 -23.33 10.09 -17.60
N GLU A 400 -22.39 11.03 -17.66
CA GLU A 400 -20.99 10.74 -18.02
C GLU A 400 -20.29 9.87 -16.96
N LEU A 401 -20.44 10.20 -15.67
CA LEU A 401 -19.95 9.38 -14.56
C LEU A 401 -20.68 8.04 -14.45
N GLU A 402 -21.98 7.96 -14.79
CA GLU A 402 -22.73 6.71 -14.81
C GLU A 402 -22.30 5.80 -15.97
N ILE A 403 -21.93 6.37 -17.12
CA ILE A 403 -21.34 5.64 -18.25
C ILE A 403 -19.93 5.15 -17.89
N GLU A 404 -19.12 5.97 -17.23
CA GLU A 404 -17.77 5.57 -16.78
C GLU A 404 -17.80 4.53 -15.67
N LEU A 405 -18.74 4.65 -14.71
CA LEU A 405 -19.00 3.64 -13.69
C LEU A 405 -19.39 2.30 -14.33
N LYS A 406 -20.37 2.28 -15.25
CA LYS A 406 -20.79 1.06 -15.97
C LYS A 406 -19.66 0.43 -16.79
N LYS A 407 -18.77 1.23 -17.39
CA LYS A 407 -17.54 0.71 -18.02
C LYS A 407 -16.62 0.06 -16.98
N SER A 408 -16.38 0.71 -15.85
CA SER A 408 -15.55 0.16 -14.78
C SER A 408 -16.13 -1.13 -14.18
N ASP A 409 -17.45 -1.21 -14.01
CA ASP A 409 -18.16 -2.41 -13.56
C ASP A 409 -17.98 -3.57 -14.55
N SER A 410 -18.17 -3.33 -15.86
CA SER A 410 -17.95 -4.37 -16.89
C SER A 410 -16.50 -4.88 -16.93
N VAL A 411 -15.51 -3.99 -16.77
CA VAL A 411 -14.09 -4.37 -16.67
C VAL A 411 -13.81 -5.16 -15.38
N LEU A 412 -14.47 -4.83 -14.27
CA LEU A 412 -14.37 -5.62 -13.02
C LEU A 412 -15.02 -7.00 -13.16
N GLU A 413 -16.13 -7.14 -13.88
CA GLU A 413 -16.73 -8.44 -14.19
C GLU A 413 -15.82 -9.30 -15.09
N ASP A 414 -15.27 -8.74 -16.16
CA ASP A 414 -14.30 -9.44 -17.03
C ASP A 414 -13.03 -9.87 -16.28
N LEU A 415 -12.46 -8.99 -15.45
CA LEU A 415 -11.30 -9.32 -14.62
C LEU A 415 -11.62 -10.40 -13.57
N LYS A 416 -12.82 -10.37 -12.98
CA LYS A 416 -13.29 -11.38 -12.04
C LYS A 416 -13.53 -12.73 -12.71
N ALA A 417 -14.08 -12.75 -13.93
CA ALA A 417 -14.21 -13.95 -14.74
C ALA A 417 -12.83 -14.52 -15.11
N SER A 418 -11.88 -13.68 -15.54
CA SER A 418 -10.49 -14.09 -15.82
C SER A 418 -9.77 -14.63 -14.57
N LEU A 419 -10.06 -14.07 -13.39
CA LEU A 419 -9.49 -14.54 -12.12
C LEU A 419 -10.04 -15.92 -11.72
N LEU A 420 -11.36 -16.15 -11.87
CA LEU A 420 -11.98 -17.46 -11.62
C LEU A 420 -11.51 -18.55 -12.62
N ASP A 421 -11.30 -18.18 -13.89
CA ASP A 421 -10.67 -19.06 -14.89
C ASP A 421 -9.23 -19.42 -14.50
N LYS A 422 -8.44 -18.46 -14.01
CA LYS A 422 -7.09 -18.73 -13.49
C LYS A 422 -7.09 -19.58 -12.21
N GLU A 423 -8.02 -19.33 -11.29
CA GLU A 423 -8.17 -20.09 -10.05
C GLU A 423 -8.54 -21.55 -10.33
N THR A 424 -9.51 -21.81 -11.21
CA THR A 424 -9.88 -23.18 -11.63
C THR A 424 -8.75 -23.89 -12.37
N LYS A 425 -7.98 -23.18 -13.21
CA LYS A 425 -6.76 -23.72 -13.85
C LYS A 425 -5.67 -24.06 -12.83
N LEU A 426 -5.39 -23.18 -11.86
CA LEU A 426 -4.45 -23.45 -10.77
C LEU A 426 -4.88 -24.65 -9.93
N LYS A 427 -6.18 -24.78 -9.63
CA LYS A 427 -6.72 -25.95 -8.93
C LYS A 427 -6.54 -27.25 -9.71
N SER A 428 -6.83 -27.25 -11.02
CA SER A 428 -6.59 -28.39 -11.91
C SER A 428 -5.11 -28.80 -11.93
N ILE A 429 -4.20 -27.82 -12.01
CA ILE A 429 -2.75 -28.04 -11.96
C ILE A 429 -2.30 -28.60 -10.58
N ALA A 430 -2.92 -28.17 -9.48
CA ALA A 430 -2.65 -28.75 -8.16
C ALA A 430 -3.12 -30.22 -8.08
N GLU A 431 -4.34 -30.51 -8.56
CA GLU A 431 -4.90 -31.88 -8.62
C GLU A 431 -4.11 -32.80 -9.59
N GLU A 432 -3.47 -32.25 -10.62
CA GLU A 432 -2.50 -32.98 -11.46
C GLU A 432 -1.17 -33.21 -10.74
N ASN A 433 -0.61 -32.21 -10.07
CA ASN A 433 0.64 -32.34 -9.31
C ASN A 433 0.54 -33.37 -8.18
N GLU A 434 -0.57 -33.45 -7.45
CA GLU A 434 -0.75 -34.50 -6.43
C GLU A 434 -0.86 -35.90 -7.06
N ARG A 435 -1.52 -36.05 -8.21
CA ARG A 435 -1.53 -37.32 -8.96
C ARG A 435 -0.13 -37.71 -9.45
N LEU A 436 0.67 -36.76 -9.91
CA LEU A 436 2.05 -36.99 -10.33
C LEU A 436 2.95 -37.38 -9.15
N LYS A 437 2.81 -36.74 -7.98
CA LYS A 437 3.51 -37.14 -6.74
C LYS A 437 3.18 -38.58 -6.35
N LEU A 438 1.91 -38.97 -6.36
CA LEU A 438 1.47 -40.33 -6.02
C LEU A 438 2.03 -41.37 -6.99
N GLU A 439 2.04 -41.09 -8.30
CA GLU A 439 2.61 -41.99 -9.31
C GLU A 439 4.16 -42.05 -9.24
N ILE A 440 4.84 -40.96 -8.85
CA ILE A 440 6.29 -40.98 -8.55
C ILE A 440 6.58 -41.86 -7.33
N ALA A 441 5.87 -41.65 -6.21
CA ALA A 441 6.06 -42.44 -5.00
C ALA A 441 5.76 -43.94 -5.23
N LYS A 442 4.73 -44.26 -6.02
CA LYS A 442 4.43 -45.62 -6.44
C LYS A 442 5.58 -46.24 -7.26
N ARG A 443 6.12 -45.52 -8.25
CA ARG A 443 7.28 -45.99 -9.04
C ARG A 443 8.53 -46.16 -8.19
N GLU A 444 8.74 -45.34 -7.16
CA GLU A 444 9.84 -45.49 -6.22
C GLU A 444 9.68 -46.76 -5.37
N ILE A 445 8.47 -47.06 -4.88
CA ILE A 445 8.16 -48.33 -4.20
C ILE A 445 8.38 -49.54 -5.12
N GLU A 446 7.95 -49.46 -6.38
CA GLU A 446 8.17 -50.52 -7.39
C GLU A 446 9.67 -50.70 -7.69
N ARG A 447 10.43 -49.60 -7.85
CA ARG A 447 11.88 -49.62 -8.05
C ARG A 447 12.62 -50.25 -6.86
N ASN A 448 12.19 -49.94 -5.63
CA ASN A 448 12.82 -50.46 -4.42
C ASN A 448 12.53 -51.97 -4.27
N LYS A 449 11.31 -52.45 -4.57
CA LYS A 449 11.01 -53.89 -4.64
C LYS A 449 11.90 -54.64 -5.64
N LEU A 450 12.02 -54.11 -6.88
CA LEU A 450 12.89 -54.71 -7.91
C LEU A 450 14.36 -54.72 -7.49
N ASN A 451 14.80 -53.71 -6.73
CA ASN A 451 16.15 -53.64 -6.17
C ASN A 451 16.36 -54.66 -5.04
N ASP A 452 15.38 -54.86 -4.16
CA ASP A 452 15.43 -55.87 -3.09
C ASP A 452 15.39 -57.30 -3.67
N GLU A 453 14.59 -57.55 -4.72
CA GLU A 453 14.58 -58.79 -5.49
C GLU A 453 15.94 -59.05 -6.18
N ALA A 454 16.56 -58.01 -6.76
CA ALA A 454 17.90 -58.12 -7.34
C ALA A 454 18.97 -58.45 -6.28
N ILE A 455 18.93 -57.80 -5.11
CA ILE A 455 19.83 -58.08 -3.99
C ILE A 455 19.62 -59.50 -3.42
N ALA A 456 18.37 -59.99 -3.38
CA ALA A 456 18.08 -61.36 -2.98
C ALA A 456 18.67 -62.38 -3.97
N SER A 457 18.50 -62.14 -5.27
CA SER A 457 19.08 -62.95 -6.36
C SER A 457 20.62 -62.95 -6.33
N GLU A 458 21.24 -61.78 -6.12
CA GLU A 458 22.69 -61.64 -5.97
C GLU A 458 23.22 -62.44 -4.76
N ARG A 459 22.56 -62.35 -3.60
CA ARG A 459 22.91 -63.12 -2.40
C ARG A 459 22.78 -64.62 -2.62
N GLU A 460 21.75 -65.08 -3.33
CA GLU A 460 21.59 -66.51 -3.68
C GLU A 460 22.68 -66.97 -4.64
N ALA A 461 23.05 -66.15 -5.63
CA ALA A 461 24.14 -66.43 -6.56
C ALA A 461 25.51 -66.49 -5.85
N LEU A 462 25.78 -65.56 -4.92
CA LEU A 462 26.99 -65.55 -4.08
C LEU A 462 27.06 -66.77 -3.16
N MET A 463 25.94 -67.20 -2.57
CA MET A 463 25.87 -68.41 -1.75
C MET A 463 26.18 -69.68 -2.58
N LYS A 464 25.58 -69.79 -3.78
CA LYS A 464 25.87 -70.89 -4.72
C LYS A 464 27.33 -70.90 -5.16
N LEU A 465 27.91 -69.73 -5.43
CA LEU A 465 29.32 -69.59 -5.78
C LEU A 465 30.22 -70.04 -4.61
N GLY A 466 29.91 -69.65 -3.37
CA GLY A 466 30.63 -70.09 -2.18
C GLY A 466 30.67 -71.62 -2.03
N TYR A 467 29.53 -72.31 -2.18
CA TYR A 467 29.49 -73.77 -2.16
C TYR A 467 30.30 -74.42 -3.29
N LEU A 468 30.28 -73.84 -4.50
CA LEU A 468 31.08 -74.32 -5.63
C LEU A 468 32.59 -74.12 -5.38
N THR A 469 32.99 -72.99 -4.81
CA THR A 469 34.39 -72.73 -4.41
C THR A 469 34.83 -73.71 -3.33
N GLU A 470 34.03 -73.95 -2.28
CA GLU A 470 34.35 -74.95 -1.26
C GLU A 470 34.54 -76.36 -1.82
N GLU A 471 33.66 -76.81 -2.73
CA GLU A 471 33.80 -78.16 -3.29
C GLU A 471 34.95 -78.25 -4.30
N ALA A 472 35.26 -77.18 -5.03
CA ALA A 472 36.49 -77.08 -5.82
C ALA A 472 37.74 -77.16 -4.92
N ASP A 473 37.74 -76.48 -3.77
CA ASP A 473 38.80 -76.55 -2.75
C ASP A 473 38.96 -77.97 -2.18
N LYS A 474 37.84 -78.62 -1.82
CA LYS A 474 37.80 -80.02 -1.38
C LYS A 474 38.30 -80.97 -2.46
N SER A 475 37.99 -80.71 -3.73
CA SER A 475 38.50 -81.46 -4.88
C SER A 475 40.01 -81.26 -5.06
N CYS A 476 40.49 -80.03 -4.97
CA CYS A 476 41.92 -79.71 -5.07
C CYS A 476 42.71 -80.39 -3.94
N ARG A 477 42.22 -80.37 -2.70
CA ARG A 477 42.82 -81.11 -1.56
C ARG A 477 42.70 -82.64 -1.66
N LYS A 478 41.81 -83.18 -2.51
CA LYS A 478 41.81 -84.62 -2.87
C LYS A 478 42.89 -84.88 -3.93
N ALA A 479 43.00 -84.03 -4.95
CA ALA A 479 43.99 -84.15 -6.01
C ALA A 479 45.44 -84.02 -5.51
N VAL A 480 45.71 -83.09 -4.59
CA VAL A 480 47.04 -82.96 -3.95
C VAL A 480 47.44 -84.25 -3.23
N ARG A 481 46.55 -84.81 -2.38
CA ARG A 481 46.82 -86.08 -1.69
C ARG A 481 46.98 -87.27 -2.64
N PHE A 482 46.21 -87.31 -3.72
CA PHE A 482 46.39 -88.33 -4.76
C PHE A 482 47.75 -88.19 -5.47
N ASN A 483 48.27 -86.96 -5.64
CA ASN A 483 49.62 -86.75 -6.16
C ASN A 483 50.68 -87.16 -5.13
N GLU A 484 50.51 -86.82 -3.85
CA GLU A 484 51.40 -87.27 -2.76
C GLU A 484 51.46 -88.81 -2.66
N GLU A 485 50.32 -89.49 -2.76
CA GLU A 485 50.21 -90.95 -2.81
C GLU A 485 50.89 -91.53 -4.08
N LEU A 486 50.73 -90.88 -5.23
CA LEU A 486 51.36 -91.27 -6.50
C LEU A 486 52.88 -91.08 -6.49
N ASP A 487 53.38 -89.97 -5.93
CA ASP A 487 54.81 -89.68 -5.80
C ASP A 487 55.46 -90.67 -4.82
N ALA A 488 54.80 -90.99 -3.70
CA ALA A 488 55.23 -92.02 -2.77
C ALA A 488 55.26 -93.42 -3.43
N ALA A 489 54.24 -93.77 -4.21
CA ALA A 489 54.20 -95.03 -4.95
C ALA A 489 55.32 -95.11 -6.02
N GLN A 490 55.62 -94.00 -6.70
CA GLN A 490 56.76 -93.92 -7.63
C GLN A 490 58.10 -94.08 -6.91
N ALA A 491 58.28 -93.47 -5.74
CA ALA A 491 59.50 -93.62 -4.94
C ALA A 491 59.74 -95.08 -4.50
N VAL A 492 58.69 -95.76 -3.99
CA VAL A 492 58.76 -97.20 -3.65
C VAL A 492 59.04 -98.06 -4.89
N ASN A 493 58.48 -97.72 -6.04
CA ASN A 493 58.74 -98.45 -7.29
C ASN A 493 60.21 -98.29 -7.76
N LEU A 494 60.79 -97.09 -7.62
CA LEU A 494 62.21 -96.83 -7.89
C LEU A 494 63.14 -97.54 -6.91
N GLU A 495 62.77 -97.63 -5.63
CA GLU A 495 63.51 -98.41 -4.62
C GLU A 495 63.47 -99.92 -4.94
N MET A 496 62.29 -100.46 -5.27
CA MET A 496 62.14 -101.84 -5.73
C MET A 496 62.94 -102.12 -7.02
N GLU A 497 62.96 -101.21 -7.99
CA GLU A 497 63.85 -101.36 -9.15
C GLU A 497 65.34 -101.34 -8.76
N ALA A 498 65.74 -100.54 -7.77
CA ALA A 498 67.11 -100.51 -7.27
C ALA A 498 67.49 -101.82 -6.57
N GLU A 499 66.58 -102.45 -5.83
CA GLU A 499 66.77 -103.80 -5.28
C GLU A 499 66.84 -104.87 -6.39
N LEU A 500 65.96 -104.81 -7.39
CA LEU A 500 66.00 -105.69 -8.56
C LEU A 500 67.26 -105.50 -9.43
N ARG A 501 67.93 -104.34 -9.34
CA ARG A 501 69.27 -104.11 -9.91
C ARG A 501 70.38 -104.70 -9.03
N LYS A 502 70.29 -104.62 -7.70
CA LYS A 502 71.22 -105.31 -6.77
C LYS A 502 71.16 -106.83 -6.91
N LEU A 503 69.95 -107.41 -7.04
CA LEU A 503 69.71 -108.85 -7.22
C LEU A 503 70.13 -109.41 -8.59
N LYS A 504 70.72 -108.58 -9.47
CA LYS A 504 71.27 -108.97 -10.77
C LYS A 504 72.80 -108.90 -10.82
N VAL A 505 73.46 -108.76 -9.67
CA VAL A 505 74.92 -108.74 -9.47
C VAL A 505 75.32 -109.96 -8.63
#